data_AF-A0A9E2U1I5-F1
#
_entry.id   AF-A0A9E2U1I5-F1
#
_cell.length_a   1.000
_cell.length_b   1.000
_cell.length_c   1.000
_cell.angle_alpha   90.00
_cell.angle_beta   90.00
_cell.angle_gamma   90.00
#
_symmetry.space_group_name_H-M   'P 1'
#
loop_
_entity.id
_entity.type
_entity.pdbx_description
1 polymer ?
#
loop_
_entity_poly.entity_id
_entity_poly.type
_entity_poly.pdbx_seq_one_letter_code
_entity_poly.pdbx_strand_id
1 'polypeptide(L)'
;AGGHPQSLLALTNGKVDAAEVNSQQQATAAAAGQFDASQYREIWKSDPIPNDPITVRGDLSPAFKAAFKTALLKLTTAQLKLVDTELGVDSGPMIPGTDSMYNTIRSIVNLEHLGIKDIG
;
A
#
# COMPACT_ATOMS: atom_id res chain seq x y z
N ALA A 1 -0.94 15.90 7.34
CA ALA A 1 0.07 15.02 7.94
C ALA A 1 0.77 14.29 6.81
N GLY A 2 2.11 14.17 6.82
CA GLY A 2 2.87 13.71 5.65
C GLY A 2 2.95 12.19 5.46
N GLY A 3 2.41 11.40 6.39
CA GLY A 3 2.42 9.94 6.35
C GLY A 3 1.34 9.37 7.27
N HIS A 4 1.04 8.08 7.09
CA HIS A 4 -0.06 7.40 7.78
C HIS A 4 0.07 7.41 9.31
N PRO A 5 1.25 7.12 9.92
CA PRO A 5 1.40 7.27 11.38
C PRO A 5 1.12 8.69 11.86
N GLN A 6 1.56 9.70 11.11
CA GLN A 6 1.33 11.10 11.44
C GLN A 6 -0.14 11.50 11.33
N SER A 7 -0.89 10.91 10.38
CA SER A 7 -2.35 11.11 10.26
C SER A 7 -3.07 10.55 11.48
N LEU A 8 -2.75 9.31 11.90
CA LEU A 8 -3.31 8.72 13.12
C LEU A 8 -2.94 9.53 14.37
N LEU A 9 -1.67 9.94 14.51
CA LEU A 9 -1.23 10.77 15.64
C LEU A 9 -1.90 12.15 15.67
N ALA A 10 -2.17 12.76 14.52
CA ALA A 10 -2.87 14.03 14.45
C ALA A 10 -4.32 13.87 14.95
N LEU A 11 -4.99 12.79 14.56
CA LEU A 11 -6.33 12.46 15.03
C LEU A 11 -6.34 12.17 16.54
N THR A 12 -5.41 11.34 17.02
CA THR A 12 -5.30 10.97 18.43
C THR A 12 -5.06 12.16 19.34
N ASN A 13 -4.27 13.14 18.89
CA ASN A 13 -3.97 14.35 19.65
C ASN A 13 -4.99 15.47 19.44
N GLY A 14 -6.13 15.22 18.78
CA GLY A 14 -7.17 16.21 18.54
C GLY A 14 -6.73 17.38 17.65
N LYS A 15 -5.67 17.21 16.84
CA LYS A 15 -5.20 18.25 15.90
C LYS A 15 -6.07 18.33 14.64
N VAL A 16 -6.81 17.27 14.35
CA VAL A 16 -7.76 17.15 13.23
C VAL A 16 -8.98 16.37 13.72
N ASP A 17 -10.14 16.64 13.11
CA ASP A 17 -11.40 15.94 13.44
C ASP A 17 -11.53 14.58 12.73
N ALA A 18 -10.80 14.40 11.63
CA ALA A 18 -10.78 13.19 10.82
C ALA A 18 -9.40 12.96 10.20
N ALA A 19 -9.07 11.71 9.91
CA ALA A 19 -7.83 11.32 9.24
C ALA A 19 -8.08 10.18 8.25
N GLU A 20 -7.34 10.20 7.15
CA GLU A 20 -7.31 9.14 6.15
C GLU A 20 -6.01 8.35 6.28
N VAL A 21 -6.12 7.02 6.20
CA VAL A 21 -5.03 6.06 6.41
C VAL A 21 -5.37 4.77 5.68
N ASN A 22 -4.38 4.00 5.20
CA ASN A 22 -4.68 2.66 4.71
C ASN A 22 -5.12 1.75 5.87
N SER A 23 -6.13 0.92 5.63
CA SER A 23 -6.69 0.06 6.67
C SER A 23 -5.66 -0.89 7.28
N GLN A 24 -4.63 -1.29 6.51
CA GLN A 24 -3.56 -2.14 7.02
C GLN A 24 -2.71 -1.46 8.10
N GLN A 25 -2.25 -0.22 7.90
CA GLN A 25 -1.44 0.44 8.92
C GLN A 25 -2.26 0.89 10.12
N GLN A 26 -3.55 1.20 9.93
CA GLN A 26 -4.45 1.39 11.06
C GLN A 26 -4.56 0.12 11.90
N ALA A 27 -4.73 -1.05 11.27
CA ALA A 27 -4.80 -2.33 11.97
C ALA A 27 -3.47 -2.67 12.67
N THR A 28 -2.33 -2.45 12.01
CA THR A 28 -1.00 -2.64 12.60
C THR A 28 -0.77 -1.70 13.79
N ALA A 29 -1.17 -0.43 13.69
CA ALA A 29 -1.08 0.52 14.80
C ALA A 29 -1.97 0.13 15.98
N ALA A 30 -3.18 -0.39 15.72
CA ALA A 30 -4.08 -0.88 16.76
C ALA A 30 -3.50 -2.14 17.45
N ALA A 31 -3.01 -3.11 16.67
CA ALA A 31 -2.37 -4.31 17.20
C ALA A 31 -1.11 -4.00 18.02
N ALA A 32 -0.38 -2.94 17.66
CA ALA A 32 0.78 -2.44 18.40
C ALA A 32 0.42 -1.57 19.63
N GLY A 33 -0.88 -1.32 19.90
CA GLY A 33 -1.34 -0.47 21.00
C GLY A 33 -1.07 1.03 20.79
N GLN A 34 -0.77 1.45 19.56
CA GLN A 34 -0.47 2.83 19.18
C GLN A 34 -1.72 3.63 18.77
N PHE A 35 -2.84 2.94 18.52
CA PHE A 35 -4.12 3.55 18.17
C PHE A 35 -5.27 2.77 18.80
N ASP A 36 -6.11 3.44 19.61
CA ASP A 36 -7.32 2.85 20.16
C ASP A 36 -8.50 3.10 19.22
N ALA A 37 -8.80 2.13 18.37
CA ALA A 37 -9.90 2.21 17.41
C ALA A 37 -11.28 2.38 18.07
N SER A 38 -11.44 2.01 19.35
CA SER A 38 -12.72 2.14 20.06
C SER A 38 -13.09 3.60 20.39
N GLN A 39 -12.12 4.50 20.38
CA GLN A 39 -12.33 5.94 20.58
C GLN A 39 -12.82 6.67 19.32
N TYR A 40 -12.87 5.96 18.18
CA TYR A 40 -13.17 6.53 16.87
C TYR A 40 -14.22 5.70 16.14
N ARG A 41 -14.76 6.26 15.05
CA ARG A 41 -15.64 5.54 14.13
C ARG A 41 -15.04 5.56 12.73
N GLU A 42 -15.10 4.44 12.03
CA GLU A 42 -14.82 4.39 10.59
C GLU A 42 -15.98 5.07 9.85
N ILE A 43 -15.71 6.18 9.15
CA ILE A 43 -16.73 6.93 8.41
C ILE A 43 -16.99 6.25 7.06
N TRP A 44 -15.91 5.81 6.40
CA TRP A 44 -15.94 5.17 5.09
C TRP A 44 -14.68 4.35 4.87
N LYS A 45 -14.79 3.33 4.01
CA LYS A 45 -13.69 2.51 3.55
C LYS A 45 -13.80 2.32 2.03
N SER A 46 -12.69 2.47 1.32
CA SER A 46 -12.65 2.31 -0.13
C SER A 46 -12.84 0.86 -0.56
N ASP A 47 -13.17 0.70 -1.84
CA ASP A 47 -12.94 -0.56 -2.54
C ASP A 47 -11.43 -0.93 -2.49
N PRO A 48 -11.08 -2.21 -2.69
CA PRO A 48 -9.68 -2.63 -2.70
C PRO A 48 -8.84 -1.85 -3.71
N ILE A 49 -7.75 -1.26 -3.22
CA ILE A 49 -6.73 -0.60 -4.03
C ILE A 49 -5.60 -1.62 -4.26
N PRO A 50 -5.06 -1.74 -5.49
CA PRO A 50 -3.96 -2.66 -5.76
C PRO A 50 -2.74 -2.35 -4.90
N ASN A 51 -2.07 -3.39 -4.41
CA ASN A 51 -0.81 -3.26 -3.66
C ASN A 51 0.32 -2.68 -4.53
N ASP A 52 1.37 -2.22 -3.86
CA ASP A 52 2.56 -1.65 -4.50
C ASP A 52 3.21 -2.64 -5.48
N PRO A 53 3.51 -2.20 -6.72
CA PRO A 53 4.15 -3.07 -7.71
C PRO A 53 5.64 -3.23 -7.44
N ILE A 54 6.16 -4.43 -7.68
CA ILE A 54 7.59 -4.62 -7.94
C ILE A 54 7.82 -4.35 -9.43
N THR A 55 8.65 -3.35 -9.75
CA THR A 55 8.93 -2.93 -11.13
C THR A 55 10.38 -3.18 -11.53
N VAL A 56 10.62 -3.31 -12.83
CA VAL A 56 11.97 -3.41 -13.43
C VAL A 56 12.08 -2.43 -14.59
N ARG A 57 13.31 -1.95 -14.84
CA ARG A 57 13.57 -0.96 -15.89
C ARG A 57 13.20 -1.50 -17.28
N GLY A 58 12.60 -0.64 -18.10
CA GLY A 58 12.03 -1.01 -19.40
C GLY A 58 13.05 -1.46 -20.46
N ASP A 59 14.31 -1.08 -20.33
CA ASP A 59 15.40 -1.36 -21.28
C ASP A 59 16.19 -2.65 -20.95
N LEU A 60 15.85 -3.35 -19.86
CA LEU A 60 16.50 -4.63 -19.51
C LEU A 60 16.11 -5.73 -20.50
N SER A 61 17.02 -6.69 -20.69
CA SER A 61 16.82 -7.78 -21.65
C SER A 61 15.56 -8.61 -21.34
N PRO A 62 14.85 -9.12 -22.35
CA PRO A 62 13.70 -10.00 -22.15
C PRO A 62 14.03 -11.21 -21.27
N ALA A 63 15.23 -11.77 -21.45
CA ALA A 63 15.72 -12.90 -20.65
C ALA A 63 15.83 -12.56 -19.16
N PHE A 64 16.36 -11.38 -18.81
CA PHE A 64 16.42 -10.94 -17.42
C PHE A 64 15.02 -10.75 -16.84
N LYS A 65 14.13 -10.04 -17.55
CA LYS A 65 12.75 -9.79 -17.08
C LYS A 65 11.99 -11.10 -16.82
N ALA A 66 12.16 -12.09 -17.69
CA ALA A 66 11.57 -13.42 -17.52
C ALA A 66 12.13 -14.13 -16.28
N ALA A 67 13.46 -14.19 -16.15
CA ALA A 67 14.11 -14.83 -15.00
C ALA A 67 13.72 -14.16 -13.67
N PHE A 68 13.68 -12.82 -13.63
CA PHE A 68 13.27 -12.06 -12.46
C PHE A 68 11.82 -12.34 -12.06
N LYS A 69 10.89 -12.29 -13.03
CA LYS A 69 9.49 -12.64 -12.80
C LYS A 69 9.34 -14.06 -12.27
N THR A 70 10.04 -15.03 -12.87
CA THR A 70 10.03 -16.42 -12.41
C THR A 70 10.60 -16.58 -11.00
N ALA A 71 11.65 -15.84 -10.64
CA ALA A 71 12.22 -15.89 -9.29
C ALA A 71 11.22 -15.41 -8.24
N LEU A 72 10.57 -14.26 -8.45
CA LEU A 72 9.57 -13.71 -7.52
C LEU A 72 8.36 -14.63 -7.35
N LEU A 73 7.82 -15.16 -8.45
CA LEU A 73 6.65 -16.05 -8.42
C LEU A 73 6.94 -17.42 -7.79
N LYS A 74 8.21 -17.76 -7.57
CA LYS A 74 8.63 -19.00 -6.89
C LYS A 74 8.88 -18.81 -5.40
N LEU A 75 8.78 -17.59 -4.88
CA LEU A 75 8.92 -17.35 -3.44
C LEU A 75 7.82 -18.10 -2.68
N THR A 76 8.24 -18.87 -1.70
CA THR A 76 7.35 -19.58 -0.79
C THR A 76 6.74 -18.63 0.23
N THR A 77 5.60 -19.01 0.81
CA THR A 77 4.99 -18.26 1.92
C THR A 77 5.97 -18.01 3.07
N ALA A 78 6.82 -18.99 3.40
CA ALA A 78 7.83 -18.83 4.45
C ALA A 78 8.87 -17.76 4.11
N GLN A 79 9.30 -17.66 2.85
CA GLN A 79 10.24 -16.63 2.40
C GLN A 79 9.58 -15.25 2.36
N LEU A 80 8.32 -15.17 1.93
CA LEU A 80 7.55 -13.93 1.94
C LEU A 80 7.30 -13.44 3.36
N LYS A 81 7.07 -14.36 4.32
CA LYS A 81 6.86 -14.01 5.72
C LYS A 81 8.04 -13.24 6.33
N LEU A 82 9.27 -13.48 5.86
CA LEU A 82 10.45 -12.73 6.30
C LEU A 82 10.32 -11.26 5.93
N VAL A 83 9.90 -10.96 4.70
CA VAL A 83 9.69 -9.59 4.22
C VAL A 83 8.46 -8.96 4.88
N ASP A 84 7.37 -9.71 4.97
CA ASP A 84 6.12 -9.28 5.60
C ASP A 84 6.33 -8.86 7.06
N THR A 85 7.17 -9.59 7.80
CA THR A 85 7.48 -9.28 9.20
C THR A 85 8.21 -7.94 9.31
N GLU A 86 9.21 -7.69 8.46
CA GLU A 86 9.94 -6.42 8.42
C GLU A 86 9.03 -5.25 8.03
N LEU A 87 8.09 -5.49 7.11
CA LEU A 87 7.18 -4.48 6.61
C LEU A 87 5.93 -4.30 7.50
N GLY A 88 5.71 -5.18 8.48
CA GLY A 88 4.51 -5.17 9.33
C GLY A 88 3.21 -5.41 8.54
N VAL A 89 3.28 -6.23 7.49
CA VAL A 89 2.18 -6.54 6.57
C VAL A 89 1.91 -8.04 6.52
N ASP A 90 0.82 -8.43 5.86
CA ASP A 90 0.56 -9.81 5.42
C ASP A 90 0.18 -9.73 3.95
N SER A 91 1.14 -9.94 3.05
CA SER A 91 1.00 -9.58 1.64
C SER A 91 0.41 -10.70 0.78
N GLY A 92 0.37 -11.93 1.29
CA GLY A 92 -0.04 -13.11 0.52
C GLY A 92 1.00 -13.51 -0.54
N PRO A 93 0.65 -14.38 -1.50
CA PRO A 93 1.58 -14.83 -2.52
C PRO A 93 1.89 -13.73 -3.55
N MET A 94 3.08 -13.80 -4.14
CA MET A 94 3.42 -12.99 -5.31
C MET A 94 2.55 -13.39 -6.50
N ILE A 95 1.86 -12.42 -7.11
CA ILE A 95 1.03 -12.62 -8.29
C ILE A 95 1.60 -11.88 -9.51
N PRO A 96 1.33 -12.35 -10.74
CA PRO A 96 1.73 -11.61 -11.93
C PRO A 96 1.04 -10.24 -11.99
N GLY A 97 1.82 -9.17 -11.92
CA GLY A 97 1.31 -7.81 -12.13
C GLY A 97 1.14 -7.50 -13.62
N THR A 98 0.07 -6.77 -13.96
CA THR A 98 -0.11 -6.12 -15.26
C THR A 98 -0.36 -4.63 -15.07
N ASP A 99 0.04 -3.83 -16.04
CA ASP A 99 -0.15 -2.37 -16.02
C ASP A 99 -1.62 -1.97 -15.82
N SER A 100 -2.54 -2.76 -16.37
CA SER A 100 -3.98 -2.54 -16.28
C SER A 100 -4.54 -2.64 -14.87
N MET A 101 -3.85 -3.32 -13.93
CA MET A 101 -4.29 -3.40 -12.52
C MET A 101 -4.32 -2.02 -11.86
N TYR A 102 -3.55 -1.06 -12.37
CA TYR A 102 -3.45 0.30 -11.85
C TYR A 102 -4.37 1.30 -12.57
N ASN A 103 -5.25 0.83 -13.45
CA ASN A 103 -6.17 1.70 -14.19
C ASN A 103 -7.12 2.47 -13.25
N THR A 104 -7.57 1.87 -12.15
CA THR A 104 -8.41 2.57 -11.17
C THR A 104 -7.70 3.79 -10.59
N ILE A 105 -6.40 3.70 -10.30
CA ILE A 105 -5.60 4.83 -9.81
C ILE A 105 -5.55 5.93 -10.88
N ARG A 106 -5.30 5.57 -12.14
CA ARG A 106 -5.28 6.53 -13.26
C ARG A 106 -6.62 7.23 -13.44
N SER A 107 -7.73 6.51 -13.29
CA SER A 107 -9.08 7.07 -13.37
C SER A 107 -9.31 8.13 -12.29
N ILE A 108 -8.86 7.87 -11.05
CA ILE A 108 -8.95 8.84 -9.95
C ILE A 108 -8.09 10.07 -10.23
N VAL A 109 -6.83 9.89 -10.63
CA VAL A 109 -5.93 11.00 -10.99
C VAL A 109 -6.55 11.89 -12.07
N ASN A 110 -7.16 11.30 -13.10
CA ASN A 110 -7.84 12.03 -14.16
C ASN A 110 -9.10 12.75 -13.68
N LEU A 111 -9.91 12.10 -12.82
CA LEU A 111 -11.11 12.68 -12.23
C LEU A 111 -10.79 13.91 -11.38
N GLU A 112 -9.72 13.83 -10.60
CA GLU A 112 -9.25 14.90 -9.71
C GLU A 112 -8.38 15.94 -10.44
N HIS A 113 -8.19 15.80 -11.76
CA HIS A 113 -7.37 16.70 -12.58
C HIS A 113 -5.93 16.87 -12.08
N LEU A 114 -5.36 15.82 -11.49
CA LEU A 114 -4.01 15.82 -10.95
C LEU A 114 -2.98 15.59 -12.06
N GLY A 115 -1.95 16.43 -12.11
CA GLY A 115 -0.77 16.23 -12.97
C GLY A 115 0.41 15.67 -12.18
N ILE A 116 1.47 15.23 -12.87
CA ILE A 116 2.70 14.75 -12.23
C ILE A 116 3.25 15.78 -11.23
N LYS A 117 3.19 17.07 -11.58
CA LYS A 117 3.62 18.20 -10.74
C LYS A 117 2.87 18.30 -9.40
N ASP A 118 1.71 17.65 -9.29
CA ASP A 118 0.82 17.71 -8.13
C ASP A 118 0.97 16.47 -7.23
N ILE A 119 1.70 15.44 -7.67
CA ILE A 119 1.79 14.12 -7.01
C ILE A 119 3.20 13.88 -6.40
N GLY A 120 4.08 14.88 -6.38
CA GLY A 120 5.42 14.80 -5.80
C GLY A 120 6.38 15.84 -6.37
#